data_AF-A0A1B8A849-F1
#
_entry.id   AF-A0A1B8A849-F1
#
_cell.length_a   1.000
_cell.length_b   1.000
_cell.length_c   1.000
_cell.angle_alpha   90.00
_cell.angle_beta   90.00
_cell.angle_gamma   90.00
#
_symmetry.space_group_name_H-M   'P 1'
#
loop_
_entity.id
_entity.type
_entity.pdbx_description
1 polymer ?
#
loop_
_entity_poly.entity_id
_entity_poly.type
_entity_poly.pdbx_seq_one_letter_code
_entity_poly.pdbx_strand_id
1 'polypeptide(L)'
;SRKLRFTTSSANGKTLKTILEDPHIPKCLWDVRNDADALCAHYQVRLKGVTDIQLLENASRAGGKTYVRGLDACVEKDLGLKVMEVHRWIKTKREVKALIPNDIFTRRPLDAKTIQYCVNDVVHLPALHNIYAKRIDSRWMKKVMDESARRIVDACGPLYEPQSETKKLGPWGSGLDKKLLTMDEWIDKWGEDRTDAMQQDIFEYGNYDDLDDYPINSKDAAWDDTFDSCWEK
;
A
#
# COMPACT_ATOMS: atom_id res chain seq x y z
N SER A 1 -10.31 -4.05 -27.95
CA SER A 1 -10.10 -5.45 -27.54
C SER A 1 -9.15 -5.50 -26.34
N ARG A 2 -9.48 -6.22 -25.25
CA ARG A 2 -8.63 -6.37 -24.03
C ARG A 2 -7.19 -6.78 -24.36
N LYS A 3 -6.98 -7.44 -25.50
CA LYS A 3 -5.68 -7.96 -25.99
C LYS A 3 -4.64 -6.89 -26.35
N LEU A 4 -5.06 -5.66 -26.68
CA LEU A 4 -4.16 -4.61 -27.15
C LEU A 4 -3.50 -3.77 -26.03
N ARG A 5 -4.05 -3.78 -24.81
CA ARG A 5 -3.62 -2.83 -23.75
C ARG A 5 -2.14 -2.93 -23.38
N PHE A 6 -1.58 -4.14 -23.38
CA PHE A 6 -0.19 -4.39 -22.99
C PHE A 6 0.70 -4.75 -24.19
N THR A 7 0.15 -4.92 -25.38
CA THR A 7 0.86 -5.44 -26.56
C THR A 7 1.07 -4.40 -27.66
N THR A 8 0.54 -3.18 -27.50
CA THR A 8 0.88 -2.07 -28.40
C THR A 8 2.36 -1.74 -28.29
N SER A 9 3.07 -1.82 -29.41
CA SER A 9 4.49 -1.49 -29.50
C SER A 9 4.70 0.01 -29.50
N SER A 10 5.72 0.46 -28.77
CA SER A 10 6.24 1.81 -28.94
C SER A 10 7.14 1.89 -30.19
N ALA A 11 7.65 3.09 -30.51
CA ALA A 11 8.52 3.33 -31.66
C ALA A 11 9.80 2.45 -31.68
N ASN A 12 10.24 1.94 -30.54
CA ASN A 12 11.40 1.05 -30.43
C ASN A 12 11.03 -0.45 -30.42
N GLY A 13 9.77 -0.80 -30.70
CA GLY A 13 9.28 -2.18 -30.74
C GLY A 13 8.99 -2.80 -29.37
N LYS A 14 9.32 -2.14 -28.25
CA LYS A 14 8.98 -2.63 -26.90
C LYS A 14 7.51 -2.38 -26.59
N THR A 15 6.90 -3.34 -25.91
CA THR A 15 5.54 -3.27 -25.37
C THR A 15 5.60 -3.26 -23.84
N LEU A 16 4.53 -2.78 -23.18
CA LEU A 16 4.46 -2.87 -21.73
C LEU A 16 4.51 -4.33 -21.25
N LYS A 17 3.90 -5.26 -22.00
CA LYS A 17 4.03 -6.70 -21.73
C LYS A 17 5.49 -7.14 -21.71
N THR A 18 6.27 -6.80 -22.73
CA THR A 18 7.69 -7.20 -22.78
C THR A 18 8.49 -6.64 -21.61
N ILE A 19 8.18 -5.45 -21.12
CA ILE A 19 8.84 -4.84 -19.95
C ILE A 19 8.45 -5.57 -18.65
N LEU A 20 7.16 -5.86 -18.48
CA LEU A 20 6.63 -6.53 -17.29
C LEU A 20 7.10 -7.98 -17.18
N GLU A 21 7.30 -8.67 -18.32
CA GLU A 21 7.74 -10.06 -18.41
C GLU A 21 9.27 -10.23 -18.47
N ASP A 22 10.04 -9.14 -18.53
CA ASP A 22 11.51 -9.18 -18.55
C ASP A 22 12.08 -9.34 -17.12
N PRO A 23 12.82 -10.43 -16.82
CA PRO A 23 13.41 -10.63 -15.49
C PRO A 23 14.57 -9.67 -15.17
N HIS A 24 15.17 -9.03 -16.18
CA HIS A 24 16.29 -8.10 -16.02
C HIS A 24 15.86 -6.66 -15.77
N ILE A 25 14.57 -6.35 -15.93
CA ILE A 25 13.99 -5.08 -15.53
C ILE A 25 13.40 -5.27 -14.14
N PRO A 26 13.95 -4.67 -13.07
CA PRO A 26 13.41 -4.81 -11.73
C PRO A 26 12.07 -4.10 -11.59
N LYS A 27 11.09 -4.74 -10.94
CA LYS A 27 9.81 -4.13 -10.57
C LYS A 27 9.63 -4.24 -9.06
N CYS A 28 9.31 -3.12 -8.41
CA CYS A 28 8.98 -3.09 -7.00
C CYS A 28 7.47 -2.92 -6.85
N LEU A 29 6.81 -3.88 -6.20
CA LEU A 29 5.38 -3.83 -5.90
C LEU A 29 5.16 -4.07 -4.42
N TRP A 30 4.05 -3.57 -3.88
CA TRP A 30 3.62 -3.90 -2.52
C TRP A 30 2.52 -4.95 -2.58
N ASP A 31 2.77 -6.17 -2.08
CA ASP A 31 1.82 -7.27 -2.12
C ASP A 31 1.36 -7.62 -3.55
N VAL A 32 2.26 -8.25 -4.32
CA VAL A 32 2.07 -8.50 -5.76
C VAL A 32 0.90 -9.44 -6.10
N ARG A 33 0.28 -10.11 -5.13
CA ARG A 33 -0.61 -11.26 -5.39
C ARG A 33 -1.85 -10.86 -6.20
N ASN A 34 -2.58 -9.83 -5.79
CA ASN A 34 -3.78 -9.39 -6.54
C ASN A 34 -3.42 -8.78 -7.90
N ASP A 35 -2.30 -8.06 -7.99
CA ASP A 35 -1.84 -7.47 -9.25
C ASP A 35 -1.45 -8.56 -10.26
N ALA A 36 -0.76 -9.60 -9.80
CA ALA A 36 -0.38 -10.75 -10.62
C ALA A 36 -1.59 -11.54 -11.12
N ASP A 37 -2.56 -11.81 -10.24
CA ASP A 37 -3.83 -12.46 -10.61
C ASP A 37 -4.55 -11.66 -11.70
N ALA A 38 -4.78 -10.37 -11.47
CA ALA A 38 -5.45 -9.50 -12.43
C ALA A 38 -4.72 -9.41 -13.77
N LEU A 39 -3.38 -9.29 -13.76
CA LEU A 39 -2.56 -9.25 -14.98
C LEU A 39 -2.59 -10.57 -15.74
N CYS A 40 -2.54 -11.70 -15.05
CA CYS A 40 -2.57 -13.01 -15.68
C CYS A 40 -3.96 -13.35 -16.22
N ALA A 41 -4.99 -13.27 -15.37
CA ALA A 41 -6.35 -13.67 -15.69
C ALA A 41 -6.97 -12.80 -16.78
N HIS A 42 -6.72 -11.49 -16.76
CA HIS A 42 -7.36 -10.57 -17.72
C HIS A 42 -6.52 -10.28 -18.97
N TYR A 43 -5.19 -10.34 -18.86
CA TYR A 43 -4.30 -9.85 -19.91
C TYR A 43 -3.21 -10.83 -20.34
N GLN A 44 -3.12 -12.02 -19.71
CA GLN A 44 -2.09 -13.02 -20.01
C GLN A 44 -0.68 -12.43 -19.90
N VAL A 45 -0.46 -11.56 -18.91
CA VAL A 45 0.84 -10.98 -18.58
C VAL A 45 1.38 -11.67 -17.34
N ARG A 46 2.60 -12.20 -17.42
CA ARG A 46 3.27 -12.89 -16.30
C ARG A 46 4.46 -12.08 -15.80
N LEU A 47 4.25 -11.36 -14.70
CA LEU A 47 5.30 -10.56 -14.06
C LEU A 47 6.56 -11.40 -13.79
N LYS A 48 7.74 -10.84 -14.09
CA LYS A 48 9.05 -11.40 -13.71
C LYS A 48 9.93 -10.33 -13.08
N GLY A 49 11.02 -10.69 -12.41
CA GLY A 49 11.94 -9.70 -11.84
C GLY A 49 11.28 -8.78 -10.80
N VAL A 50 10.30 -9.30 -10.05
CA VAL A 50 9.59 -8.55 -9.01
C VAL A 50 10.27 -8.71 -7.66
N THR A 51 10.41 -7.59 -6.96
CA THR A 51 10.64 -7.53 -5.51
C THR A 51 9.35 -7.08 -4.84
N ASP A 52 8.68 -7.99 -4.13
CA ASP A 52 7.54 -7.67 -3.28
C ASP A 52 8.04 -6.97 -2.00
N ILE A 53 7.84 -5.66 -1.91
CA ILE A 53 8.34 -4.84 -0.81
C ILE A 53 7.70 -5.27 0.53
N GLN A 54 6.49 -5.83 0.52
CA GLN A 54 5.88 -6.34 1.74
C GLN A 54 6.67 -7.53 2.32
N LEU A 55 7.18 -8.40 1.44
CA LEU A 55 8.06 -9.50 1.85
C LEU A 55 9.43 -9.01 2.29
N LEU A 56 9.95 -7.99 1.60
CA LEU A 56 11.20 -7.35 1.94
C LEU A 56 11.14 -6.70 3.33
N GLU A 57 10.06 -5.97 3.61
CA GLU A 57 9.77 -5.40 4.92
C GLU A 57 9.73 -6.49 5.99
N ASN A 58 8.94 -7.55 5.77
CA ASN A 58 8.80 -8.66 6.71
C ASN A 58 10.14 -9.38 6.98
N ALA A 59 10.96 -9.57 5.94
CA ALA A 59 12.30 -10.14 6.06
C ALA A 59 13.26 -9.23 6.85
N SER A 60 13.13 -7.91 6.68
CA SER A 60 14.01 -6.92 7.31
C SER A 60 13.82 -6.72 8.81
N ARG A 61 12.74 -7.27 9.40
CA ARG A 61 12.46 -7.13 10.83
C ARG A 61 13.43 -7.96 11.67
N ALA A 62 13.86 -7.45 12.81
CA ALA A 62 14.50 -8.28 13.83
C ALA A 62 13.49 -9.25 14.50
N GLY A 63 12.29 -8.73 14.81
CA GLY A 63 11.24 -9.47 15.52
C GLY A 63 10.35 -10.37 14.65
N GLY A 64 9.10 -10.52 15.08
CA GLY A 64 8.12 -11.44 14.52
C GLY A 64 7.84 -11.25 13.04
N LYS A 65 7.87 -12.37 12.30
CA LYS A 65 7.66 -12.42 10.85
C LYS A 65 6.43 -13.21 10.42
N THR A 66 5.68 -13.76 11.38
CA THR A 66 4.47 -14.55 11.14
C THR A 66 3.39 -13.80 10.36
N TYR A 67 3.32 -12.47 10.48
CA TYR A 67 2.34 -11.65 9.79
C TYR A 67 3.00 -10.54 8.98
N VAL A 68 2.47 -10.30 7.78
CA VAL A 68 2.84 -9.15 6.94
C VAL A 68 2.13 -7.88 7.40
N ARG A 69 2.69 -6.70 7.10
CA ARG A 69 2.05 -5.40 7.36
C ARG A 69 1.41 -4.83 6.10
N GLY A 70 0.44 -3.94 6.30
CA GLY A 70 -0.10 -3.09 5.25
C GLY A 70 0.86 -1.95 4.91
N LEU A 71 0.74 -1.41 3.69
CA LEU A 71 1.55 -0.28 3.21
C LEU A 71 1.39 0.95 4.11
N ASP A 72 0.18 1.16 4.62
CA ASP A 72 -0.17 2.25 5.54
C ASP A 72 0.66 2.25 6.82
N ALA A 73 0.67 1.12 7.52
CA ALA A 73 1.46 0.99 8.74
C ALA A 73 2.95 1.22 8.50
N CYS A 74 3.46 0.85 7.32
CA CYS A 74 4.87 1.01 6.96
C CYS A 74 5.23 2.43 6.54
N VAL A 75 4.37 3.11 5.77
CA VAL A 75 4.54 4.53 5.41
C VAL A 75 4.58 5.40 6.67
N GLU A 76 3.64 5.16 7.60
CA GLU A 76 3.56 5.89 8.87
C GLU A 76 4.80 5.67 9.76
N LYS A 77 5.22 4.41 9.93
CA LYS A 77 6.25 4.06 10.92
C LYS A 77 7.69 4.17 10.42
N ASP A 78 7.94 3.95 9.12
CA ASP A 78 9.31 3.81 8.61
C ASP A 78 9.81 5.04 7.82
N LEU A 79 8.94 5.93 7.33
CA LEU A 79 9.36 7.05 6.48
C LEU A 79 9.59 8.38 7.21
N GLY A 80 9.21 8.47 8.49
CA GLY A 80 9.39 9.70 9.27
C GLY A 80 8.71 10.93 8.65
N LEU A 81 7.57 10.72 7.97
CA LEU A 81 6.80 11.79 7.34
C LEU A 81 6.23 12.75 8.41
N LYS A 82 5.94 13.99 8.01
CA LYS A 82 5.27 14.93 8.93
C LYS A 82 3.88 14.42 9.26
N VAL A 83 3.42 14.64 10.49
CA VAL A 83 2.09 14.21 10.99
C VAL A 83 0.97 14.61 10.01
N MET A 84 1.02 15.83 9.48
CA MET A 84 0.04 16.34 8.51
C MET A 84 0.05 15.59 7.17
N GLU A 85 1.19 15.09 6.71
CA GLU A 85 1.31 14.31 5.48
C GLU A 85 0.72 12.91 5.68
N VAL A 86 1.04 12.26 6.80
CA VAL A 86 0.46 10.96 7.19
C VAL A 86 -1.05 11.08 7.31
N HIS A 87 -1.54 12.11 8.01
CA HIS A 87 -2.98 12.32 8.20
C HIS A 87 -3.70 12.50 6.87
N ARG A 88 -3.15 13.31 5.94
CA ARG A 88 -3.70 13.48 4.60
C ARG A 88 -3.74 12.17 3.83
N TRP A 89 -2.66 11.40 3.88
CA TRP A 89 -2.54 10.11 3.20
C TRP A 89 -3.57 9.09 3.70
N ILE A 90 -3.70 8.94 5.02
CA ILE A 90 -4.70 8.06 5.67
C ILE A 90 -6.12 8.50 5.31
N LYS A 91 -6.40 9.81 5.39
CA LYS A 91 -7.71 10.38 5.05
C LYS A 91 -8.10 10.07 3.61
N THR A 92 -7.23 10.37 2.64
CA THR A 92 -7.47 10.06 1.22
C THR A 92 -7.71 8.56 1.02
N LYS A 93 -6.91 7.71 1.67
CA LYS A 93 -7.04 6.26 1.55
C LYS A 93 -8.39 5.76 2.07
N ARG A 94 -8.84 6.26 3.21
CA ARG A 94 -10.14 5.91 3.82
C ARG A 94 -11.31 6.36 2.95
N GLU A 95 -11.31 7.61 2.52
CA GLU A 95 -12.38 8.19 1.69
C GLU A 95 -12.53 7.43 0.37
N VAL A 96 -11.43 7.17 -0.33
CA VAL A 96 -11.49 6.48 -1.62
C VAL A 96 -11.86 5.00 -1.45
N LYS A 97 -11.34 4.31 -0.42
CA LYS A 97 -11.73 2.92 -0.13
C LYS A 97 -13.23 2.76 0.09
N ALA A 98 -13.88 3.70 0.78
CA ALA A 98 -15.32 3.68 0.98
C ALA A 98 -16.12 3.81 -0.34
N LEU A 99 -15.50 4.38 -1.38
CA LEU A 99 -16.12 4.58 -2.68
C LEU A 99 -15.79 3.47 -3.69
N ILE A 100 -14.83 2.57 -3.41
CA ILE A 100 -14.46 1.46 -4.32
C ILE A 100 -15.67 0.62 -4.77
N PRO A 101 -16.65 0.28 -3.91
CA PRO A 101 -17.83 -0.47 -4.33
C PRO A 101 -18.68 0.21 -5.42
N ASN A 102 -18.49 1.52 -5.64
CA ASN A 102 -19.22 2.31 -6.63
C ASN A 102 -18.51 2.39 -8.00
N ASP A 103 -17.57 1.46 -8.26
CA ASP A 103 -16.81 1.34 -9.51
C ASP A 103 -16.10 2.64 -9.94
N ILE A 104 -15.60 3.42 -8.98
CA ILE A 104 -14.95 4.71 -9.22
C ILE A 104 -13.83 4.65 -10.26
N PHE A 105 -13.12 3.52 -10.34
CA PHE A 105 -12.03 3.31 -11.30
C PHE A 105 -12.49 3.17 -12.76
N THR A 106 -13.80 3.00 -13.01
CA THR A 106 -14.37 2.91 -14.36
C THR A 106 -14.76 4.27 -14.93
N ARG A 107 -14.97 5.28 -14.07
CA ARG A 107 -15.42 6.63 -14.45
C ARG A 107 -14.32 7.40 -15.16
N ARG A 108 -14.68 8.20 -16.17
CA ARG A 108 -13.74 9.07 -16.89
C ARG A 108 -14.33 10.47 -17.07
N PRO A 109 -13.56 11.56 -16.83
CA PRO A 109 -12.20 11.57 -16.26
C PRO A 109 -12.18 11.02 -14.82
N LEU A 110 -11.01 10.59 -14.35
CA LEU A 110 -10.87 10.14 -12.96
C LEU A 110 -10.96 11.36 -12.04
N ASP A 111 -11.64 11.21 -10.90
CA ASP A 111 -11.70 12.27 -9.90
C ASP A 111 -10.34 12.48 -9.20
N ALA A 112 -10.09 13.72 -8.76
CA ALA A 112 -8.79 14.10 -8.19
C ALA A 112 -8.41 13.27 -6.94
N LYS A 113 -9.40 12.85 -6.13
CA LYS A 113 -9.15 12.03 -4.94
C LYS A 113 -8.73 10.60 -5.33
N THR A 114 -9.37 10.00 -6.33
CA THR A 114 -9.00 8.69 -6.88
C THR A 114 -7.61 8.74 -7.53
N ILE A 115 -7.26 9.83 -8.22
CA ILE A 115 -5.90 10.03 -8.73
C ILE A 115 -4.89 10.08 -7.58
N GLN A 116 -5.16 10.90 -6.56
CA GLN A 116 -4.29 11.01 -5.38
C GLN A 116 -4.13 9.67 -4.66
N TYR A 117 -5.20 8.88 -4.56
CA TYR A 117 -5.16 7.52 -4.02
C TYR A 117 -4.19 6.62 -4.82
N CYS A 118 -4.27 6.63 -6.15
CA CYS A 118 -3.35 5.86 -6.99
C CYS A 118 -1.89 6.30 -6.82
N VAL A 119 -1.63 7.62 -6.71
CA VAL A 119 -0.28 8.15 -6.44
C VAL A 119 0.23 7.66 -5.09
N ASN A 120 -0.63 7.73 -4.07
CA ASN A 120 -0.32 7.34 -2.69
C ASN A 120 0.11 5.87 -2.54
N ASP A 121 -0.37 4.98 -3.41
CA ASP A 121 -0.02 3.55 -3.39
C ASP A 121 1.35 3.25 -4.03
N VAL A 122 1.96 4.19 -4.77
CA VAL A 122 3.25 3.98 -5.47
C VAL A 122 4.38 4.94 -5.08
N VAL A 123 4.06 6.18 -4.72
CA VAL A 123 5.05 7.26 -4.55
C VAL A 123 6.11 6.97 -3.48
N HIS A 124 5.73 6.22 -2.44
CA HIS A 124 6.60 5.91 -1.31
C HIS A 124 7.36 4.58 -1.45
N LEU A 125 7.04 3.76 -2.45
CA LEU A 125 7.64 2.44 -2.63
C LEU A 125 9.17 2.47 -2.79
N PRO A 126 9.77 3.41 -3.56
CA PRO A 126 11.24 3.48 -3.67
C PRO A 126 11.94 3.77 -2.34
N ALA A 127 11.36 4.66 -1.52
CA ALA A 127 11.93 5.00 -0.21
C ALA A 127 11.87 3.81 0.76
N LEU A 128 10.72 3.14 0.83
CA LEU A 128 10.54 1.93 1.64
C LEU A 128 11.49 0.81 1.19
N HIS A 129 11.59 0.57 -0.12
CA HIS A 129 12.53 -0.40 -0.67
C HIS A 129 13.96 -0.11 -0.21
N ASN A 130 14.43 1.14 -0.33
CA ASN A 130 15.78 1.52 0.06
C ASN A 130 16.06 1.32 1.55
N ILE A 131 15.08 1.59 2.40
CA ILE A 131 15.20 1.38 3.85
C ILE A 131 15.35 -0.11 4.16
N TYR A 132 14.45 -0.94 3.63
CA TYR A 132 14.44 -2.36 3.97
C TYR A 132 15.59 -3.13 3.31
N ALA A 133 15.98 -2.78 2.08
CA ALA A 133 17.11 -3.39 1.39
C ALA A 133 18.44 -3.17 2.13
N LYS A 134 18.61 -2.04 2.82
CA LYS A 134 19.80 -1.77 3.66
C LYS A 134 19.86 -2.63 4.93
N ARG A 135 18.74 -3.18 5.38
CA ARG A 135 18.63 -3.96 6.62
C ARG A 135 18.86 -5.46 6.42
N ILE A 136 18.99 -5.92 5.17
CA ILE A 136 19.14 -7.35 4.86
C ILE A 136 20.36 -7.61 3.97
N ASP A 137 20.86 -8.85 4.01
CA ASP A 137 21.95 -9.30 3.14
C ASP A 137 21.43 -9.85 1.78
N SER A 138 22.37 -10.19 0.90
CA SER A 138 22.06 -10.74 -0.42
C SER A 138 21.33 -12.09 -0.37
N ARG A 139 21.53 -12.88 0.69
CA ARG A 139 20.86 -14.18 0.86
C ARG A 139 19.38 -13.96 1.19
N TRP A 140 19.06 -13.02 2.07
CA TRP A 140 17.69 -12.63 2.36
C TRP A 140 17.01 -11.97 1.16
N MET A 141 17.74 -11.12 0.42
CA MET A 141 17.20 -10.52 -0.79
C MET A 141 16.81 -11.58 -1.81
N LYS A 142 17.65 -12.60 -1.99
CA LYS A 142 17.34 -13.75 -2.83
C LYS A 142 16.07 -14.48 -2.37
N LYS A 143 15.94 -14.77 -1.07
CA LYS A 143 14.71 -15.39 -0.52
C LYS A 143 13.46 -14.58 -0.82
N VAL A 144 13.53 -13.26 -0.66
CA VAL A 144 12.42 -12.33 -0.96
C VAL A 144 12.06 -12.40 -2.44
N MET A 145 13.04 -12.39 -3.34
CA MET A 145 12.80 -12.50 -4.79
C MET A 145 12.21 -13.87 -5.17
N ASP A 146 12.75 -14.96 -4.63
CA ASP A 146 12.26 -16.32 -4.87
C ASP A 146 10.79 -16.47 -4.42
N GLU A 147 10.46 -15.93 -3.24
CA GLU A 147 9.09 -15.94 -2.72
C GLU A 147 8.16 -14.96 -3.45
N SER A 148 8.68 -13.83 -3.93
CA SER A 148 7.93 -12.92 -4.82
C SER A 148 7.54 -13.65 -6.12
N ALA A 149 8.47 -14.39 -6.72
CA ALA A 149 8.19 -15.21 -7.89
C ALA A 149 7.19 -16.33 -7.58
N ARG A 150 7.30 -16.99 -6.41
CA ARG A 150 6.34 -18.00 -5.95
C ARG A 150 4.93 -17.42 -5.81
N ARG A 151 4.78 -16.26 -5.16
CA ARG A 151 3.50 -15.53 -5.03
C ARG A 151 2.87 -15.24 -6.38
N ILE A 152 3.67 -14.86 -7.38
CA ILE A 152 3.17 -14.60 -8.75
C ILE A 152 2.64 -15.89 -9.38
N VAL A 153 3.39 -17.00 -9.29
CA VAL A 153 2.96 -18.29 -9.84
C VAL A 153 1.64 -18.74 -9.21
N ASP A 154 1.56 -18.68 -7.87
CA ASP A 154 0.35 -19.06 -7.13
C ASP A 154 -0.85 -18.18 -7.49
N ALA A 155 -0.65 -16.86 -7.58
CA ALA A 155 -1.69 -15.90 -7.94
C ALA A 155 -2.22 -16.09 -9.35
N CYS A 156 -1.41 -16.64 -10.27
CA CYS A 156 -1.84 -16.99 -11.62
C CYS A 156 -2.58 -18.34 -11.69
N GLY A 157 -2.71 -19.05 -10.57
CA GLY A 157 -3.31 -20.37 -10.48
C GLY A 157 -4.84 -20.34 -10.32
N PRO A 158 -5.56 -21.40 -10.72
CA PRO A 158 -7.03 -21.45 -10.64
C PRO A 158 -7.58 -21.53 -9.21
N LEU A 159 -6.72 -21.76 -8.22
CA LEU A 159 -7.09 -21.87 -6.80
C LEU A 159 -6.80 -20.58 -6.02
N TYR A 160 -6.36 -19.52 -6.70
CA TYR A 160 -6.08 -18.25 -6.04
C TYR A 160 -7.38 -17.59 -5.55
N GLU A 161 -7.41 -17.22 -4.27
CA GLU A 161 -8.52 -16.47 -3.67
C GLU A 161 -8.04 -15.07 -3.24
N PRO A 162 -8.42 -14.01 -3.99
CA PRO A 162 -7.97 -12.64 -3.74
C PRO A 162 -8.26 -12.11 -2.34
N GLN A 163 -9.34 -12.58 -1.68
CA GLN A 163 -9.75 -12.11 -0.36
C GLN A 163 -9.43 -13.10 0.78
N SER A 164 -8.53 -14.06 0.54
CA SER A 164 -8.18 -15.06 1.55
C SER A 164 -7.52 -14.45 2.79
N GLU A 165 -8.05 -14.79 3.97
CA GLU A 165 -7.47 -14.44 5.28
C GLU A 165 -6.01 -14.90 5.45
N THR A 166 -5.62 -15.98 4.76
CA THR A 166 -4.26 -16.50 4.81
C THR A 166 -3.23 -15.55 4.20
N LYS A 167 -3.65 -14.54 3.42
CA LYS A 167 -2.76 -13.53 2.83
C LYS A 167 -2.08 -12.65 3.88
N LYS A 168 -2.61 -12.62 5.10
CA LYS A 168 -2.03 -11.91 6.25
C LYS A 168 -0.78 -12.59 6.81
N LEU A 169 -0.55 -13.87 6.49
CA LEU A 169 0.61 -14.63 6.96
C LEU A 169 1.86 -14.29 6.15
N GLY A 170 2.95 -14.03 6.87
CA GLY A 170 4.29 -13.88 6.34
C GLY A 170 4.98 -15.25 6.18
N PRO A 171 5.80 -15.42 5.13
CA PRO A 171 6.44 -16.72 4.84
C PRO A 171 7.65 -17.01 5.74
N TRP A 172 8.09 -16.05 6.57
CA TRP A 172 9.28 -16.18 7.40
C TRP A 172 8.98 -16.43 8.88
N GLY A 173 7.72 -16.58 9.26
CA GLY A 173 7.33 -16.89 10.64
C GLY A 173 7.80 -18.28 11.07
N SER A 174 8.25 -18.38 12.32
CA SER A 174 8.54 -19.67 12.96
C SER A 174 7.24 -20.34 13.39
N GLY A 175 6.84 -21.43 12.72
CA GLY A 175 5.80 -22.33 13.21
C GLY A 175 4.69 -22.62 12.20
N LEU A 176 4.63 -23.89 11.80
CA LEU A 176 3.58 -24.50 10.98
C LEU A 176 2.24 -24.70 11.73
N ASP A 177 2.11 -24.18 12.96
CA ASP A 177 0.86 -24.23 13.72
C ASP A 177 0.15 -22.87 13.64
N LYS A 178 -0.62 -22.72 12.55
CA LYS A 178 -1.38 -21.53 12.20
C LYS A 178 -2.56 -21.32 13.17
N LYS A 179 -2.34 -20.71 14.33
CA LYS A 179 -3.43 -20.01 15.02
C LYS A 179 -3.64 -18.67 14.33
N LEU A 180 -4.74 -18.54 13.59
CA LEU A 180 -5.22 -17.27 13.08
C LEU A 180 -5.65 -16.45 14.30
N LEU A 181 -4.98 -15.32 14.57
CA LEU A 181 -5.37 -14.46 15.69
C LEU A 181 -6.74 -13.86 15.40
N THR A 182 -7.64 -13.89 16.39
CA THR A 182 -8.95 -13.22 16.32
C THR A 182 -8.78 -11.70 16.37
N MET A 183 -9.75 -10.93 15.86
CA MET A 183 -9.69 -9.47 15.86
C MET A 183 -9.39 -8.88 17.26
N ASP A 184 -9.90 -9.52 18.31
CA ASP A 184 -9.66 -9.10 19.70
C ASP A 184 -8.21 -9.38 20.13
N GLU A 185 -7.64 -10.53 19.74
CA GLU A 185 -6.22 -10.83 19.95
C GLU A 185 -5.30 -9.89 19.15
N TRP A 186 -5.77 -9.32 18.02
CA TRP A 186 -5.06 -8.23 17.33
C TRP A 186 -5.10 -6.92 18.13
N ILE A 187 -6.24 -6.59 18.73
CA ILE A 187 -6.38 -5.35 19.51
C ILE A 187 -5.54 -5.41 20.78
N ASP A 188 -5.53 -6.55 21.49
CA ASP A 188 -4.75 -6.73 22.72
C ASP A 188 -3.24 -6.72 22.44
N LYS A 189 -2.78 -7.46 21.42
CA LYS A 189 -1.36 -7.55 21.07
C LYS A 189 -0.75 -6.23 20.60
N TRP A 190 -1.55 -5.34 20.01
CA TRP A 190 -1.14 -4.01 19.58
C TRP A 190 -1.74 -2.90 20.46
N GLY A 191 -2.37 -3.28 21.58
CA GLY A 191 -2.92 -2.39 22.60
C GLY A 191 -1.93 -2.12 23.72
N GLU A 192 -1.07 -3.09 24.04
CA GLU A 192 -0.01 -2.94 25.06
C GLU A 192 1.16 -2.03 24.61
N ASP A 193 1.44 -1.95 23.30
CA ASP A 193 2.38 -0.94 22.75
C ASP A 193 1.80 0.50 22.81
N ARG A 194 0.53 0.66 23.22
CA ARG A 194 -0.17 1.95 23.31
C ARG A 194 -0.05 2.58 24.71
N THR A 195 0.26 1.82 25.76
CA THR A 195 0.32 2.35 27.14
C THR A 195 1.63 3.07 27.46
N ASP A 196 2.74 2.69 26.84
CA ASP A 196 4.04 3.35 27.09
C ASP A 196 4.21 4.66 26.33
N ALA A 197 3.45 4.86 25.25
CA ALA A 197 3.36 6.16 24.55
C ALA A 197 2.28 7.08 25.13
N MET A 198 1.24 6.53 25.80
CA MET A 198 0.16 7.33 26.39
C MET A 198 0.49 7.88 27.78
N GLN A 199 1.49 7.36 28.52
CA GLN A 199 1.86 7.93 29.82
C GLN A 199 2.49 9.33 29.74
N GLN A 200 2.92 9.77 28.56
CA GLN A 200 3.39 11.15 28.35
C GLN A 200 2.32 12.11 27.81
N ASP A 201 1.20 11.60 27.29
CA ASP A 201 0.08 12.41 26.74
C ASP A 201 -1.19 12.41 27.62
N ILE A 202 -1.20 11.64 28.71
CA ILE A 202 -2.31 11.54 29.68
C ILE A 202 -2.60 12.85 30.46
N PHE A 203 -1.77 13.89 30.33
CA PHE A 203 -1.97 15.16 31.03
C PHE A 203 -2.67 16.29 30.23
N GLU A 204 -3.04 16.12 28.95
CA GLU A 204 -3.57 17.27 28.18
C GLU A 204 -4.91 17.09 27.44
N TYR A 205 -5.55 15.92 27.45
CA TYR A 205 -6.89 15.79 26.83
C TYR A 205 -7.88 15.03 27.70
N GLY A 206 -8.47 15.76 28.65
CA GLY A 206 -9.70 15.38 29.34
C GLY A 206 -10.79 16.42 29.07
N ASN A 207 -11.94 15.94 28.59
CA ASN A 207 -13.19 16.64 28.30
C ASN A 207 -13.19 17.61 27.11
N TYR A 208 -14.01 17.32 26.10
CA TYR A 208 -15.28 18.03 25.86
C TYR A 208 -16.12 17.18 24.88
N ASP A 209 -17.07 16.42 25.44
CA ASP A 209 -18.31 16.07 24.76
C ASP A 209 -19.25 17.29 24.83
N ASP A 210 -20.07 17.45 23.79
CA ASP A 210 -21.21 18.36 23.65
C ASP A 210 -20.96 19.86 23.81
N LEU A 211 -21.13 20.61 22.71
CA LEU A 211 -21.87 21.89 22.70
C LEU A 211 -22.21 22.28 21.24
N ASP A 212 -23.46 22.03 20.85
CA ASP A 212 -24.18 22.82 19.86
C ASP A 212 -24.32 24.29 20.33
N ASP A 213 -24.58 25.20 19.36
CA ASP A 213 -25.15 26.56 19.49
C ASP A 213 -24.21 27.81 19.41
N TYR A 214 -24.03 28.31 18.16
CA TYR A 214 -23.84 29.70 17.62
C TYR A 214 -22.84 30.71 18.25
N PRO A 215 -22.45 31.85 17.59
CA PRO A 215 -22.87 32.40 16.29
C PRO A 215 -21.74 32.80 15.31
N ILE A 216 -22.12 32.94 14.05
CA ILE A 216 -21.39 33.68 13.02
C ILE A 216 -21.10 35.09 13.52
N ASN A 217 -19.82 35.50 13.58
CA ASN A 217 -19.45 36.91 13.58
C ASN A 217 -18.72 37.25 12.28
N SER A 218 -19.42 38.04 11.47
CA SER A 218 -18.93 38.69 10.27
C SER A 218 -17.91 39.76 10.66
N LYS A 219 -16.63 39.50 10.36
CA LYS A 219 -15.67 40.44 9.75
C LYS A 219 -14.27 39.84 9.78
N ASP A 220 -13.67 39.84 8.58
CA ASP A 220 -12.23 39.85 8.33
C ASP A 220 -11.45 38.55 8.53
N ALA A 221 -11.56 37.64 7.55
CA ALA A 221 -10.36 37.15 6.87
C ALA A 221 -10.75 36.70 5.45
N ALA A 222 -10.36 37.54 4.48
CA ALA A 222 -10.68 37.45 3.08
C ALA A 222 -10.24 36.13 2.44
N TRP A 223 -11.05 35.71 1.48
CA TRP A 223 -10.74 34.69 0.48
C TRP A 223 -9.54 35.15 -0.36
N ASP A 224 -8.59 34.25 -0.60
CA ASP A 224 -7.65 34.36 -1.70
C ASP A 224 -7.84 33.15 -2.63
N ASP A 225 -8.80 33.30 -3.54
CA ASP A 225 -9.08 32.42 -4.68
C ASP A 225 -8.05 32.65 -5.80
N THR A 226 -6.78 32.42 -5.51
CA THR A 226 -5.72 32.56 -6.53
C THR A 226 -4.79 31.35 -6.57
N PHE A 227 -5.33 30.20 -6.98
CA PHE A 227 -4.50 29.12 -7.52
C PHE A 227 -5.21 28.41 -8.69
N ASP A 228 -5.66 29.20 -9.66
CA ASP A 228 -6.21 28.71 -10.93
C ASP A 228 -5.70 29.60 -12.08
N SER A 229 -4.43 29.45 -12.43
CA SER A 229 -3.89 29.88 -13.75
C SER A 229 -2.40 29.53 -13.87
N CYS A 230 -2.05 28.35 -14.40
CA CYS A 230 -0.68 28.11 -14.90
C CYS A 230 -0.58 26.92 -15.88
N TRP A 231 -1.57 26.73 -16.75
CA TRP A 231 -1.48 25.77 -17.87
C TRP A 231 -2.01 26.28 -19.21
N GLU A 232 -1.82 27.58 -19.50
CA GLU A 232 -1.85 28.06 -20.89
C GLU A 232 -0.64 28.96 -21.15
N LYS A 233 0.39 28.36 -21.77
CA LYS A 233 1.17 28.90 -22.90
C LYS A 233 2.18 27.86 -23.37
#